data_AF-A0A950LU45-F1
#
_entry.id   AF-A0A950LU45-F1
#
_cell.length_a   1.000
_cell.length_b   1.000
_cell.length_c   1.000
_cell.angle_alpha   90.00
_cell.angle_beta   90.00
_cell.angle_gamma   90.00
#
_symmetry.space_group_name_H-M   'P 1'
#
loop_
_entity.id
_entity.type
_entity.pdbx_description
1 polymer ?
#
loop_
_entity_poly.entity_id
_entity_poly.type
_entity_poly.pdbx_seq_one_letter_code
_entity_poly.pdbx_strand_id
1 'polypeptide(L)'
;MRTRLDPRPAMAACLAQWREAIAGCDDTGLQDQVRETEPVSRMLHSVMLETVAELDSRNIAASAGFGTTKRLLAGMLHLSATEADTRLTHATRRSLNGEVLPPTLPSTAAALAAGKIGPAQVRVITEPIGRSYTTCHGQRTASQTRRNPAGGAATWCRRWGVGVGGSTGGGLLPGVECSG
;
A
#
# COMPACT_ATOMS: atom_id res chain seq x y z
N MET A 1 -28.96 -18.41 -1.61
CA MET A 1 -27.94 -19.39 -1.16
C MET A 1 -26.87 -19.44 -2.24
N ARG A 2 -25.76 -18.71 -2.09
CA ARG A 2 -24.68 -18.70 -3.11
C ARG A 2 -23.92 -20.01 -2.99
N THR A 3 -23.88 -20.81 -4.05
CA THR A 3 -22.98 -21.96 -4.19
C THR A 3 -21.56 -21.48 -4.00
N ARG A 4 -20.90 -21.91 -2.92
CA ARG A 4 -19.47 -21.71 -2.73
C ARG A 4 -18.79 -22.57 -3.80
N LEU A 5 -18.22 -21.93 -4.82
CA LEU A 5 -17.33 -22.64 -5.75
C LEU A 5 -16.22 -23.24 -4.88
N ASP A 6 -16.12 -24.57 -4.85
CA ASP A 6 -15.00 -25.26 -4.25
C ASP A 6 -14.01 -25.59 -5.38
N PRO A 7 -12.94 -24.80 -5.58
CA PRO A 7 -11.99 -25.04 -6.65
C PRO A 7 -11.06 -26.22 -6.35
N ARG A 8 -11.06 -26.75 -5.11
CA ARG A 8 -10.08 -27.75 -4.68
C ARG A 8 -10.07 -29.02 -5.52
N PRO A 9 -11.22 -29.63 -5.91
CA PRO A 9 -11.19 -30.85 -6.74
C PRO A 9 -10.61 -30.59 -8.14
N ALA A 10 -10.98 -29.48 -8.78
CA ALA A 10 -10.48 -29.10 -10.10
C ALA A 10 -8.98 -28.78 -10.05
N MET A 11 -8.55 -27.99 -9.06
CA MET A 11 -7.14 -27.68 -8.84
C MET A 11 -6.33 -28.94 -8.52
N ALA A 12 -6.85 -29.85 -7.68
CA ALA A 12 -6.17 -31.10 -7.33
C ALA A 12 -5.96 -32.00 -8.56
N ALA A 13 -6.97 -32.11 -9.43
CA ALA A 13 -6.87 -32.84 -10.69
C ALA A 13 -5.85 -32.22 -11.65
N CYS A 14 -5.82 -30.88 -11.75
CA CYS A 14 -4.83 -30.17 -12.57
C CYS A 14 -3.40 -30.37 -12.03
N LEU A 15 -3.21 -30.24 -10.72
CA LEU A 15 -1.91 -30.47 -10.07
C LEU A 15 -1.45 -31.92 -10.19
N ALA A 16 -2.37 -32.89 -10.20
CA ALA A 16 -2.03 -34.30 -10.45
C ALA A 16 -1.47 -34.50 -11.85
N GLN A 17 -2.13 -33.96 -12.87
CA GLN A 17 -1.64 -33.99 -14.25
C GLN A 17 -0.26 -33.32 -14.37
N TRP A 18 -0.05 -32.20 -13.68
CA TRP A 18 1.26 -31.54 -13.67
C TRP A 18 2.35 -32.39 -13.04
N ARG A 19 2.09 -33.08 -11.92
CA ARG A 19 3.07 -33.98 -11.30
C ARG A 19 3.49 -35.12 -12.21
N GLU A 20 2.54 -35.71 -12.94
CA GLU A 20 2.85 -36.74 -13.94
C GLU A 20 3.75 -36.18 -15.06
N ALA A 21 3.48 -34.96 -15.52
CA ALA A 21 4.32 -34.30 -16.53
C ALA A 21 5.74 -34.04 -16.02
N ILE A 22 5.90 -33.59 -14.76
CA ILE A 22 7.21 -33.36 -14.14
C ILE A 22 8.02 -34.67 -14.05
N ALA A 23 7.37 -35.79 -13.71
CA ALA A 23 8.03 -37.09 -13.62
C ALA A 23 8.57 -37.59 -14.98
N GLY A 24 8.01 -37.10 -16.08
CA GLY A 24 8.45 -37.44 -17.44
C GLY A 24 9.46 -36.46 -18.07
N CYS A 25 9.85 -35.38 -17.38
CA CYS A 25 10.77 -34.39 -17.92
C CYS A 25 12.24 -34.84 -17.84
N ASP A 26 13.04 -34.41 -18.83
CA ASP A 26 14.51 -34.42 -18.75
C ASP A 26 15.05 -33.22 -17.95
N ASP A 27 16.37 -33.14 -17.76
CA ASP A 27 17.00 -32.07 -16.95
C ASP A 27 16.65 -30.65 -17.44
N THR A 28 16.58 -30.44 -18.75
CA THR A 28 16.17 -29.16 -19.36
C THR A 28 14.69 -28.89 -19.14
N GLY A 29 13.85 -29.91 -19.33
CA GLY A 29 12.41 -29.85 -19.09
C GLY A 29 12.09 -29.53 -17.64
N LEU A 30 12.84 -30.04 -16.68
CA LEU A 30 12.65 -29.71 -15.25
C LEU A 30 12.90 -28.23 -14.96
N GLN A 31 13.89 -27.60 -15.59
CA GLN A 31 14.13 -26.16 -15.45
C GLN A 31 12.95 -25.34 -16.00
N ASP A 32 12.42 -25.74 -17.15
CA ASP A 32 11.24 -25.11 -17.74
C ASP A 32 10.00 -25.33 -16.85
N GLN A 33 9.80 -26.52 -16.28
CA GLN A 33 8.71 -26.77 -15.33
C GLN A 33 8.76 -25.82 -14.12
N VAL A 34 9.96 -25.54 -13.57
CA VAL A 34 10.10 -24.57 -12.47
C VAL A 34 9.69 -23.16 -12.93
N ARG A 35 10.09 -22.74 -14.14
CA ARG A 35 9.75 -21.43 -14.71
C ARG A 35 8.24 -21.29 -14.96
N GLU A 36 7.57 -22.35 -15.37
CA GLU A 36 6.12 -22.38 -15.60
C GLU A 36 5.32 -22.50 -14.30
N THR A 37 5.88 -23.16 -13.27
CA THR A 37 5.24 -23.31 -11.95
C THR A 37 5.11 -21.99 -11.20
N GLU A 38 6.14 -21.17 -11.27
CA GLU A 38 6.24 -19.95 -10.49
C GLU A 38 5.12 -18.92 -10.80
N PRO A 39 4.77 -18.62 -12.07
CA PRO A 39 3.63 -17.76 -12.40
C PRO A 39 2.29 -18.26 -11.82
N VAL A 40 2.03 -19.57 -11.86
CA VAL A 40 0.79 -20.15 -11.32
C VAL A 40 0.72 -19.97 -9.80
N SER A 41 1.83 -20.19 -9.10
CA SER A 41 1.95 -19.91 -7.66
C SER A 41 1.64 -18.45 -7.34
N ARG A 42 2.16 -17.51 -8.14
CA ARG A 42 1.93 -16.06 -7.98
C ARG A 42 0.48 -15.66 -8.27
N MET A 43 -0.17 -16.26 -9.26
CA MET A 43 -1.59 -16.06 -9.52
C MET A 43 -2.45 -16.57 -8.36
N LEU A 44 -2.11 -17.72 -7.76
CA LEU A 44 -2.82 -18.19 -6.57
C LEU A 44 -2.61 -17.22 -5.39
N HIS A 45 -1.41 -16.68 -5.24
CA HIS A 45 -1.11 -15.67 -4.23
C HIS A 45 -1.93 -14.39 -4.43
N SER A 46 -2.12 -13.91 -5.67
CA SER A 46 -2.94 -12.72 -5.94
C SER A 46 -4.40 -12.93 -5.52
N VAL A 47 -4.99 -14.10 -5.80
CA VAL A 47 -6.34 -14.46 -5.34
C VAL A 47 -6.44 -14.48 -3.81
N MET A 48 -5.39 -14.95 -3.11
CA MET A 48 -5.34 -14.84 -1.65
C MET A 48 -5.37 -13.38 -1.22
N LEU A 49 -4.57 -12.50 -1.82
CA LEU A 49 -4.57 -11.07 -1.46
C LEU A 49 -5.92 -10.40 -1.71
N GLU A 50 -6.65 -10.76 -2.75
CA GLU A 50 -8.03 -10.29 -2.99
C GLU A 50 -8.99 -10.74 -1.88
N THR A 51 -8.84 -11.98 -1.41
CA THR A 51 -9.64 -12.50 -0.30
C THR A 51 -9.30 -11.79 1.02
N VAL A 52 -8.01 -11.49 1.27
CA VAL A 52 -7.59 -10.68 2.43
C VAL A 52 -8.19 -9.28 2.36
N ALA A 53 -8.16 -8.64 1.18
CA ALA A 53 -8.77 -7.32 0.98
C ALA A 53 -10.27 -7.33 1.30
N GLU A 54 -10.97 -8.38 0.88
CA GLU A 54 -12.39 -8.54 1.19
C GLU A 54 -12.63 -8.72 2.70
N LEU A 55 -11.84 -9.56 3.36
CA LEU A 55 -11.90 -9.78 4.82
C LEU A 55 -11.73 -8.47 5.60
N ASP A 56 -10.75 -7.66 5.19
CA ASP A 56 -10.43 -6.38 5.83
C ASP A 56 -11.54 -5.34 5.58
N SER A 57 -12.00 -5.21 4.34
CA SER A 57 -13.05 -4.24 3.96
C SER A 57 -14.38 -4.47 4.68
N ARG A 58 -14.71 -5.75 4.97
CA ARG A 58 -15.91 -6.13 5.72
C ARG A 58 -15.71 -6.13 7.23
N ASN A 59 -14.51 -5.78 7.70
CA ASN A 59 -14.13 -5.82 9.10
C ASN A 59 -14.42 -7.19 9.77
N ILE A 60 -14.19 -8.28 9.04
CA ILE A 60 -14.53 -9.65 9.52
C ILE A 60 -13.73 -10.00 10.77
N ALA A 61 -12.52 -9.47 10.92
CA ALA A 61 -11.70 -9.66 12.11
C ALA A 61 -12.43 -9.24 13.39
N ALA A 62 -13.04 -8.06 13.40
CA ALA A 62 -13.78 -7.57 14.57
C ALA A 62 -14.99 -8.47 14.89
N SER A 63 -15.74 -8.90 13.86
CA SER A 63 -16.88 -9.81 14.05
C SER A 63 -16.47 -11.19 14.58
N ALA A 64 -15.24 -11.63 14.30
CA ALA A 64 -14.68 -12.88 14.78
C ALA A 64 -13.92 -12.73 16.11
N GLY A 65 -13.94 -11.56 16.76
CA GLY A 65 -13.30 -11.32 18.06
C GLY A 65 -11.79 -11.03 17.98
N PHE A 66 -11.24 -10.79 16.79
CA PHE A 66 -9.85 -10.41 16.60
C PHE A 66 -9.71 -8.89 16.53
N GLY A 67 -8.68 -8.34 17.20
CA GLY A 67 -8.43 -6.89 17.19
C GLY A 67 -7.97 -6.35 15.84
N THR A 68 -7.42 -7.19 14.94
CA THR A 68 -6.99 -6.79 13.60
C THR A 68 -7.08 -7.95 12.61
N THR A 69 -7.24 -7.63 11.32
CA THR A 69 -7.20 -8.62 10.22
C THR A 69 -5.90 -9.40 10.19
N LYS A 70 -4.76 -8.76 10.48
CA LYS A 70 -3.47 -9.42 10.66
C LYS A 70 -3.52 -10.54 11.71
N ARG A 71 -4.11 -10.27 12.89
CA ARG A 71 -4.22 -11.26 13.97
C ARG A 71 -5.15 -12.41 13.59
N LEU A 72 -6.24 -12.12 12.89
CA LEU A 72 -7.11 -13.13 12.32
C LEU A 72 -6.33 -14.06 11.38
N LEU A 73 -5.59 -13.50 10.41
CA LEU A 73 -4.80 -14.28 9.45
C LEU A 73 -3.73 -15.14 10.14
N ALA A 74 -2.99 -14.57 11.09
CA ALA A 74 -1.96 -15.29 11.83
C ALA A 74 -2.55 -16.49 12.59
N GLY A 75 -3.70 -16.31 13.26
CA GLY A 75 -4.37 -17.38 13.99
C GLY A 75 -5.01 -18.43 13.09
N MET A 76 -5.69 -18.00 12.01
CA MET A 76 -6.43 -18.89 11.11
C MET A 76 -5.52 -19.72 10.21
N LEU A 77 -4.43 -19.12 9.71
CA LEU A 77 -3.53 -19.73 8.73
C LEU A 77 -2.18 -20.16 9.33
N HIS A 78 -2.00 -20.02 10.64
CA HIS A 78 -0.75 -20.34 11.36
C HIS A 78 0.47 -19.60 10.79
N LEU A 79 0.29 -18.34 10.38
CA LEU A 79 1.35 -17.53 9.78
C LEU A 79 2.16 -16.80 10.86
N SER A 80 3.42 -16.53 10.55
CA SER A 80 4.19 -15.55 11.32
C SER A 80 3.52 -14.18 11.27
N ALA A 81 3.74 -13.35 12.29
CA ALA A 81 3.21 -11.99 12.32
C ALA A 81 3.66 -11.18 11.11
N THR A 82 4.92 -11.31 10.69
CA THR A 82 5.49 -10.61 9.52
C THR A 82 4.82 -11.03 8.22
N GLU A 83 4.54 -12.33 8.06
CA GLU A 83 3.89 -12.82 6.85
C GLU A 83 2.43 -12.37 6.76
N ALA A 84 1.69 -12.43 7.88
CA ALA A 84 0.32 -11.91 7.94
C ALA A 84 0.26 -10.40 7.63
N ASP A 85 1.23 -9.64 8.15
CA ASP A 85 1.36 -8.20 7.88
C ASP A 85 1.65 -7.89 6.41
N THR A 86 2.55 -8.66 5.81
CA THR A 86 2.94 -8.51 4.40
C THR A 86 1.74 -8.78 3.49
N ARG A 87 0.96 -9.83 3.78
CA ARG A 87 -0.26 -10.14 3.02
C ARG A 87 -1.32 -9.05 3.16
N LEU A 88 -1.50 -8.49 4.36
CA LEU A 88 -2.44 -7.38 4.57
C LEU A 88 -1.98 -6.11 3.84
N THR A 89 -0.68 -5.81 3.86
CA THR A 89 -0.10 -4.62 3.21
C THR A 89 -0.18 -4.72 1.68
N HIS A 90 0.01 -5.92 1.12
CA HIS A 90 -0.06 -6.16 -0.33
C HIS A 90 -1.50 -6.33 -0.85
N ALA A 91 -2.48 -6.50 0.04
CA ALA A 91 -3.88 -6.63 -0.35
C ALA A 91 -4.38 -5.34 -1.04
N THR A 92 -5.21 -5.50 -2.07
CA THR A 92 -5.79 -4.36 -2.79
C THR A 92 -6.67 -3.54 -1.86
N ARG A 93 -6.54 -2.22 -1.93
CA ARG A 93 -7.35 -1.32 -1.10
C ARG A 93 -8.81 -1.35 -1.53
N ARG A 94 -9.73 -1.36 -0.56
CA ARG A 94 -11.17 -1.25 -0.77
C ARG A 94 -11.75 -0.10 0.03
N SER A 95 -12.87 0.44 -0.45
CA SER A 95 -13.64 1.49 0.20
C SER A 95 -14.31 0.93 1.45
N LEU A 96 -14.76 1.80 2.35
CA LEU A 96 -15.62 1.42 3.47
C LEU A 96 -16.92 0.74 3.00
N ASN A 97 -17.35 1.03 1.77
CA ASN A 97 -18.52 0.41 1.16
C ASN A 97 -18.19 -0.92 0.42
N GLY A 98 -16.94 -1.39 0.48
CA GLY A 98 -16.48 -2.62 -0.18
C GLY A 98 -16.04 -2.45 -1.64
N GLU A 99 -16.26 -1.28 -2.24
CA GLU A 99 -15.83 -0.96 -3.61
C GLU A 99 -14.31 -1.07 -3.77
N VAL A 100 -13.85 -1.67 -4.88
CA VAL A 100 -12.42 -1.79 -5.18
C VAL A 100 -11.86 -0.40 -5.48
N LEU A 101 -10.92 0.08 -4.65
CA LEU A 101 -10.19 1.30 -4.98
C LEU A 101 -9.09 0.96 -6.00
N PRO A 102 -8.77 1.90 -6.90
CA PRO A 102 -7.61 1.72 -7.76
C PRO A 102 -6.37 1.50 -6.88
N PRO A 103 -5.58 0.46 -7.15
CA PRO A 103 -4.34 0.24 -6.42
C PRO A 103 -3.41 1.45 -6.60
N THR A 104 -2.62 1.76 -5.56
CA THR A 104 -1.64 2.86 -5.61
C THR A 104 -0.66 2.69 -6.78
N LEU A 105 -0.39 1.44 -7.19
CA LEU A 105 0.46 1.08 -8.32
C LEU A 105 -0.29 0.10 -9.23
N PRO A 106 -1.12 0.59 -10.17
CA PRO A 106 -1.94 -0.26 -11.04
C PRO A 106 -1.14 -1.26 -11.88
N SER A 107 0.00 -0.84 -12.43
CA SER A 107 0.85 -1.73 -13.22
C SER A 107 1.43 -2.86 -12.38
N THR A 108 1.83 -2.58 -11.14
CA THR A 108 2.36 -3.58 -10.21
C THR A 108 1.26 -4.58 -9.80
N ALA A 109 0.05 -4.09 -9.50
CA ALA A 109 -1.08 -4.95 -9.17
C ALA A 109 -1.47 -5.86 -10.34
N ALA A 110 -1.52 -5.32 -11.57
CA ALA A 110 -1.80 -6.10 -12.77
C ALA A 110 -0.71 -7.15 -13.07
N ALA A 111 0.57 -6.80 -12.88
CA ALA A 111 1.68 -7.72 -13.06
C ALA A 111 1.65 -8.87 -12.03
N LEU A 112 1.27 -8.57 -10.78
CA LEU A 112 1.09 -9.59 -9.73
C LEU A 112 -0.10 -10.51 -10.05
N ALA A 113 -1.23 -9.94 -10.45
CA ALA A 113 -2.41 -10.71 -10.84
C ALA A 113 -2.13 -11.65 -12.02
N ALA A 114 -1.30 -11.21 -12.97
CA ALA A 114 -0.86 -12.02 -14.11
C ALA A 114 0.32 -12.97 -13.78
N GLY A 115 0.77 -13.08 -12.53
CA GLY A 115 1.89 -13.94 -12.12
C GLY A 115 3.28 -13.50 -12.62
N LYS A 116 3.40 -12.32 -13.24
CA LYS A 116 4.66 -11.81 -13.80
C LYS A 116 5.66 -11.39 -12.72
N ILE A 117 5.16 -10.94 -11.57
CA ILE A 117 5.99 -10.58 -10.41
C ILE A 117 5.55 -11.31 -9.13
N GLY A 118 6.51 -11.61 -8.27
CA GLY A 118 6.28 -12.27 -6.98
C GLY A 118 6.14 -11.29 -5.80
N PRO A 119 5.76 -11.79 -4.60
CA PRO A 119 5.55 -10.96 -3.41
C PRO A 119 6.80 -10.19 -2.97
N ALA A 120 7.99 -10.78 -3.12
CA ALA A 120 9.25 -10.09 -2.82
C ALA A 120 9.48 -8.88 -3.74
N GLN A 121 9.17 -9.02 -5.04
CA GLN A 121 9.28 -7.92 -6.01
C GLN A 121 8.24 -6.83 -5.73
N VAL A 122 7.02 -7.20 -5.35
CA VAL A 122 5.99 -6.24 -4.91
C VAL A 122 6.48 -5.42 -3.71
N ARG A 123 7.11 -6.06 -2.72
CA ARG A 123 7.70 -5.35 -1.57
C ARG A 123 8.78 -4.36 -2.01
N VAL A 124 9.73 -4.80 -2.83
CA VAL A 124 10.82 -3.95 -3.34
C VAL A 124 10.28 -2.74 -4.11
N ILE A 125 9.18 -2.89 -4.84
CA ILE A 125 8.55 -1.79 -5.60
C ILE A 125 7.78 -0.84 -4.67
N THR A 126 7.06 -1.36 -3.68
CA THR A 126 6.14 -0.57 -2.84
C THR A 126 6.85 0.17 -1.69
N GLU A 127 7.89 -0.41 -1.10
CA GLU A 127 8.59 0.13 0.07
C GLU A 127 9.25 1.50 -0.18
N PRO A 128 9.97 1.73 -1.29
CA PRO A 128 10.51 3.06 -1.61
C PRO A 128 9.42 4.11 -1.81
N ILE A 129 8.28 3.73 -2.38
CA ILE A 129 7.20 4.66 -2.72
C ILE A 129 6.50 5.16 -1.46
N GLY A 130 6.26 4.27 -0.49
CA GLY A 130 5.72 4.66 0.82
C GLY A 130 6.65 5.62 1.59
N ARG A 131 7.97 5.37 1.53
CA ARG A 131 8.98 6.22 2.18
C ARG A 131 9.12 7.62 1.55
N SER A 132 9.09 7.69 0.23
CA SER A 132 9.14 8.97 -0.50
C SER A 132 7.89 9.81 -0.25
N TYR A 133 6.71 9.17 -0.21
CA TYR A 133 5.44 9.88 0.03
C TYR A 133 5.35 10.47 1.44
N THR A 134 5.78 9.72 2.47
CA THR A 134 5.83 10.21 3.85
C THR A 134 6.82 11.37 4.04
N THR A 135 7.97 11.32 3.35
CA THR A 135 8.98 12.38 3.41
C THR A 135 8.48 13.68 2.73
N CYS A 136 7.90 13.59 1.53
CA CYS A 136 7.37 14.75 0.82
C CYS A 136 6.11 15.36 1.48
N HIS A 137 5.23 14.53 2.05
CA HIS A 137 4.04 15.02 2.75
C HIS A 137 4.41 15.69 4.10
N GLY A 138 5.41 15.17 4.83
CA GLY A 138 5.91 15.78 6.06
C GLY A 138 6.58 17.15 5.84
N GLN A 139 7.24 17.34 4.70
CA GLN A 139 7.80 18.65 4.32
C GLN A 139 6.71 19.67 3.93
N ARG A 140 5.61 19.22 3.33
CA ARG A 140 4.47 20.09 2.96
C ARG A 140 3.74 20.62 4.19
N THR A 141 3.50 19.80 5.21
CA THR A 141 2.86 20.27 6.46
C THR A 141 3.77 21.21 7.25
N ALA A 142 5.07 20.92 7.34
CA ALA A 142 6.04 21.80 8.02
C ALA A 142 6.18 23.18 7.34
N SER A 143 6.11 23.25 6.01
CA SER A 143 6.18 24.51 5.24
C SER A 143 4.85 25.27 5.16
N GLN A 144 3.73 24.64 5.52
CA GLN A 144 2.40 25.26 5.59
C GLN A 144 2.14 25.86 6.97
N THR A 145 2.63 25.23 8.06
CA THR A 145 2.59 25.82 9.42
C THR A 145 3.44 27.10 9.53
N ARG A 146 4.49 27.26 8.72
CA ARG A 146 5.25 28.52 8.64
C ARG A 146 4.55 29.66 7.87
N ARG A 147 3.39 29.41 7.26
CA ARG A 147 2.66 30.35 6.40
C ARG A 147 1.34 30.86 6.96
N ASN A 148 1.09 30.68 8.26
CA ASN A 148 -0.04 31.34 8.93
C ASN A 148 0.45 32.29 10.04
N PRO A 149 0.69 33.58 9.76
CA PRO A 149 0.87 34.59 10.78
C PRO A 149 -0.48 35.27 11.05
N ALA A 150 -1.35 34.60 11.79
CA ALA A 150 -2.47 35.26 12.47
C ALA A 150 -2.36 34.94 13.95
N GLY A 151 -1.66 35.80 14.70
CA GLY A 151 -1.55 35.74 16.16
C GLY A 151 -0.12 35.55 16.65
N GLY A 152 0.62 36.64 16.80
CA GLY A 152 1.97 36.56 17.39
C GLY A 152 2.75 37.86 17.50
N ALA A 153 2.09 39.02 17.65
CA ALA A 153 2.75 40.31 17.77
C ALA A 153 3.43 40.57 19.14
N ALA A 154 3.54 39.57 20.04
CA ALA A 154 3.91 39.82 21.44
C ALA A 154 5.32 39.37 21.87
N THR A 155 6.10 38.69 21.03
CA THR A 155 7.36 38.05 21.49
C THR A 155 8.64 38.53 20.83
N TRP A 156 8.58 39.38 19.81
CA TRP A 156 9.80 39.83 19.10
C TRP A 156 10.53 41.00 19.78
N CYS A 157 9.83 41.89 20.51
CA CYS A 157 10.44 43.09 21.11
C CYS A 157 11.27 42.86 22.38
N ARG A 158 11.37 41.64 22.93
CA ARG A 158 12.15 41.39 24.16
C ARG A 158 13.60 40.97 23.92
N ARG A 159 14.01 40.70 22.67
CA ARG A 159 15.33 40.11 22.37
C ARG A 159 16.38 41.09 21.85
N TRP A 160 15.99 42.24 21.29
CA TRP A 160 16.93 43.22 20.77
C TRP A 160 16.60 44.58 21.36
N GLY A 161 17.27 44.93 22.46
CA GLY A 161 17.17 46.23 23.10
C GLY A 161 17.71 47.32 22.20
N VAL A 162 16.85 47.88 21.35
CA VAL A 162 17.12 49.09 20.60
C VAL A 162 15.91 50.00 20.77
N GLY A 163 16.06 51.00 21.64
CA GLY A 163 15.11 52.10 21.74
C GLY A 163 15.46 53.17 20.72
N VAL A 164 14.47 53.62 19.96
CA VAL A 164 14.26 54.97 19.42
C VAL A 164 12.87 54.94 18.79
N GLY A 165 11.90 55.72 19.25
CA GLY A 165 11.80 57.15 18.97
C GLY A 165 10.76 57.33 17.88
N GLY A 166 9.56 57.78 18.23
CA GLY A 166 8.47 57.97 17.28
C GLY A 166 8.65 59.22 16.42
N SER A 167 8.13 59.20 15.19
CA SER A 167 7.26 60.26 14.69
C SER A 167 6.53 59.84 13.41
N THR A 168 5.29 60.28 13.35
CA THR A 168 4.27 60.27 12.29
C THR A 168 4.70 60.83 10.94
N GLY A 169 4.08 60.31 9.87
CA GLY A 169 4.09 60.81 8.49
C GLY A 169 4.39 59.64 7.53
N GLY A 170 3.50 59.16 6.65
CA GLY A 170 2.49 59.82 5.83
C GLY A 170 2.95 59.75 4.38
N GLY A 171 2.30 58.94 3.53
CA GLY A 171 2.43 59.05 2.07
C GLY A 171 2.54 57.77 1.24
N LEU A 172 1.46 57.51 0.49
CA LEU A 172 1.35 56.97 -0.88
C LEU A 172 1.90 55.58 -1.26
N LEU A 173 0.96 54.73 -1.71
CA LEU A 173 1.14 53.66 -2.72
C LEU A 173 1.34 54.30 -4.11
N PRO A 174 2.08 53.67 -5.05
CA PRO A 174 1.50 52.67 -5.98
C PRO A 174 2.43 51.45 -6.18
N GLY A 175 1.97 50.24 -6.50
CA GLY A 175 1.32 49.85 -7.76
C GLY A 175 2.39 49.48 -8.81
N VAL A 176 2.83 48.22 -8.85
CA VAL A 176 3.61 47.68 -9.98
C VAL A 176 3.16 46.25 -10.28
N GLU A 177 2.69 46.08 -11.50
CA GLU A 177 2.27 44.85 -12.18
C GLU A 177 3.45 43.91 -12.44
N CYS A 178 3.21 42.60 -12.37
CA CYS A 178 4.15 41.60 -12.85
C CYS A 178 3.83 41.25 -14.32
N SER A 179 4.82 41.39 -15.20
CA SER A 179 4.85 40.74 -16.52
C SER A 179 6.30 40.35 -16.83
N GLY A 180 6.50 39.09 -17.23
CA GLY A 180 7.78 38.48 -17.55
C GLY A 180 7.82 37.01 -17.20
#